data_AF-C2L0T8-F1
#
_entry.id   AF-C2L0T8-F1
#
_cell.length_a   1.000
_cell.length_b   1.000
_cell.length_c   1.000
_cell.angle_alpha   90.00
_cell.angle_beta   90.00
_cell.angle_gamma   90.00
#
_symmetry.space_group_name_H-M   'P 1'
#
loop_
_entity.id
_entity.type
_entity.pdbx_description
1 polymer ?
#
loop_
_entity_poly.entity_id
_entity_poly.type
_entity_poly.pdbx_seq_one_letter_code
_entity_poly.pdbx_strand_id
1 'polypeptide(L)'
;SASGKTYIKMQNQLLNDDDCACFLVEAIAKKSQNIKWSTTVDGRSVSHRRIRRVSMDQFYALVTGQEDAFYQICMVLPSIISQVIAEGGDEVKVPHDSVYKELKKISAKVNQSDEDIAMALSIYLLGFSTYSGFSEVLGNMYSTNFEIKRIQEMYEFAKREDIQ
;
A
#
# COMPACT_ATOMS: atom_id res chain seq x y z
N SER A 1 26.64 -4.94 -5.34
CA SER A 1 25.19 -5.14 -5.57
C SER A 1 24.50 -3.80 -5.81
N ALA A 2 23.30 -3.78 -6.41
CA ALA A 2 22.51 -2.55 -6.58
C ALA A 2 22.18 -1.89 -5.22
N SER A 3 21.84 -2.70 -4.21
CA SER A 3 21.60 -2.24 -2.84
C SER A 3 22.81 -1.54 -2.21
N GLY A 4 24.02 -2.11 -2.37
CA GLY A 4 25.24 -1.50 -1.85
C GLY A 4 25.54 -0.14 -2.48
N LYS A 5 25.37 0.00 -3.82
CA LYS A 5 25.55 1.28 -4.52
C LYS A 5 24.55 2.34 -4.04
N THR A 6 23.28 1.97 -3.85
CA THR A 6 22.26 2.87 -3.29
C THR A 6 22.60 3.29 -1.87
N TYR A 7 23.07 2.36 -1.03
CA TYR A 7 23.47 2.66 0.34
C TYR A 7 24.65 3.64 0.40
N ILE A 8 25.65 3.46 -0.47
CA ILE A 8 26.78 4.40 -0.59
C ILE A 8 26.29 5.80 -1.00
N LYS A 9 25.37 5.92 -1.96
CA LYS A 9 24.79 7.22 -2.35
C LYS A 9 24.06 7.90 -1.18
N MET A 10 23.28 7.13 -0.41
CA MET A 10 22.58 7.65 0.77
C MET A 10 23.55 8.08 1.88
N GLN A 11 24.64 7.33 2.11
CA GLN A 11 25.70 7.76 3.03
C GLN A 11 26.35 9.06 2.58
N ASN A 12 26.68 9.19 1.29
CA ASN A 12 27.25 10.43 0.76
C ASN A 12 26.30 11.62 0.93
N GLN A 13 24.99 11.41 0.80
CA GLN A 13 24.00 12.46 1.07
C GLN A 13 24.06 12.94 2.54
N LEU A 14 24.13 12.01 3.50
CA LEU A 14 24.26 12.35 4.92
C LEU A 14 25.59 13.08 5.23
N LEU A 15 26.66 12.76 4.52
CA LEU A 15 27.95 13.44 4.70
C LEU A 15 27.94 14.89 4.17
N ASN A 16 27.12 15.15 3.14
CA ASN A 16 26.97 16.49 2.57
C ASN A 16 25.95 17.35 3.34
N ASP A 17 25.00 16.71 4.01
CA ASP A 17 23.95 17.34 4.81
C ASP A 17 23.64 16.49 6.05
N ASP A 18 24.21 16.87 7.20
CA ASP A 18 24.02 16.14 8.45
C ASP A 18 22.63 16.39 9.09
N ASP A 19 21.76 17.24 8.50
CA ASP A 19 20.38 17.41 8.97
C ASP A 19 19.36 16.62 8.14
N CYS A 20 19.80 15.85 7.14
CA CYS A 20 18.88 15.04 6.34
C CYS A 20 18.69 13.60 6.85
N ALA A 21 17.71 12.92 6.26
CA ALA A 21 17.50 11.48 6.35
C ALA A 21 17.24 10.91 4.95
N CYS A 22 17.64 9.66 4.72
CA CYS A 22 17.45 8.97 3.44
C CYS A 22 16.45 7.84 3.59
N PHE A 23 15.45 7.81 2.72
CA PHE A 23 14.37 6.83 2.76
C PHE A 23 14.35 5.96 1.50
N LEU A 24 14.38 4.64 1.69
CA LEU A 24 13.99 3.67 0.68
C LEU A 24 12.49 3.39 0.88
N VAL A 25 11.66 4.05 0.08
CA VAL A 25 10.20 3.93 0.17
C VAL A 25 9.72 2.73 -0.63
N GLU A 26 8.93 1.87 0.02
CA GLU A 26 8.29 0.71 -0.61
C GLU A 26 6.84 1.01 -0.92
N ALA A 27 6.50 1.01 -2.21
CA ALA A 27 5.12 1.19 -2.67
C ALA A 27 4.18 0.08 -2.18
N ILE A 28 4.67 -1.16 -2.09
CA ILE A 28 3.93 -2.32 -1.58
C ILE A 28 4.79 -3.00 -0.52
N ALA A 29 4.83 -2.40 0.67
CA ALA A 29 5.45 -3.01 1.84
C ALA A 29 4.50 -4.01 2.50
N LYS A 30 5.03 -5.11 3.05
CA LYS A 30 4.22 -6.15 3.73
C LYS A 30 3.47 -5.65 4.97
N LYS A 31 4.00 -4.62 5.63
CA LYS A 31 3.40 -3.98 6.79
C LYS A 31 3.77 -2.51 6.86
N SER A 32 2.96 -1.72 7.58
CA SER A 32 3.36 -0.36 7.98
C SER A 32 4.69 -0.44 8.73
N GLN A 33 5.71 0.26 8.23
CA GLN A 33 7.05 0.17 8.77
C GLN A 33 7.88 1.42 8.50
N ASN A 34 8.70 1.76 9.49
CA ASN A 34 9.78 2.73 9.37
C ASN A 34 11.01 2.19 10.11
N ILE A 35 11.79 1.35 9.43
CA ILE A 35 12.88 0.58 10.05
C ILE A 35 14.24 1.01 9.51
N LYS A 36 15.30 0.81 10.29
CA LYS A 36 16.67 1.00 9.77
C LYS A 36 16.88 0.09 8.57
N TRP A 37 17.39 0.64 7.48
CA TRP A 37 17.79 -0.18 6.34
C TRP A 37 19.21 -0.72 6.57
N SER A 38 19.37 -2.03 6.36
CA SER A 38 20.66 -2.71 6.42
C SER A 38 20.94 -3.43 5.11
N THR A 39 22.19 -3.40 4.65
CA THR A 39 22.64 -4.16 3.47
C THR A 39 24.12 -4.54 3.61
N THR A 40 24.68 -5.20 2.61
CA THR A 40 26.09 -5.57 2.57
C THR A 40 26.84 -4.68 1.58
N VAL A 41 27.93 -4.07 2.03
CA VAL A 41 28.90 -3.32 1.23
C VAL A 41 30.28 -3.92 1.48
N ASP A 42 30.98 -4.32 0.42
CA ASP A 42 32.32 -4.92 0.48
C ASP A 42 32.46 -6.04 1.54
N GLY A 43 31.46 -6.93 1.59
CA GLY A 43 31.42 -8.07 2.50
C GLY A 43 31.04 -7.73 3.95
N ARG A 44 30.77 -6.46 4.28
CA ARG A 44 30.38 -6.02 5.63
C ARG A 44 28.92 -5.60 5.68
N SER A 45 28.21 -6.00 6.73
CA SER A 45 26.86 -5.51 7.02
C SER A 45 26.94 -4.06 7.48
N VAL A 46 26.19 -3.18 6.83
CA VAL A 46 26.15 -1.74 7.10
C VAL A 46 24.72 -1.28 7.34
N SER A 47 24.53 -0.36 8.30
CA SER A 47 23.25 0.28 8.59
C SER A 47 23.48 1.63 9.28
N HIS A 48 22.55 2.57 9.12
CA HIS A 48 22.63 3.89 9.75
C HIS A 48 21.27 4.32 10.28
N ARG A 49 21.22 5.08 11.39
CA ARG A 49 19.95 5.47 12.05
C ARG A 49 19.04 6.29 11.12
N ARG A 50 19.63 7.11 10.26
CA ARG A 50 18.94 8.02 9.33
C ARG A 50 18.77 7.45 7.90
N ILE A 51 19.24 6.23 7.64
CA ILE A 51 18.98 5.53 6.38
C ILE A 51 17.94 4.45 6.66
N ARG A 52 16.73 4.64 6.17
CA ARG A 52 15.57 3.85 6.59
C ARG A 52 14.81 3.25 5.42
N ARG A 53 14.22 2.08 5.64
CA ARG A 53 13.27 1.42 4.74
C ARG A 53 11.88 1.70 5.29
N VAL A 54 11.04 2.33 4.48
CA VAL A 54 9.79 2.96 4.91
C VAL A 54 8.66 2.50 4.00
N SER A 55 7.52 2.11 4.56
CA SER A 55 6.31 1.84 3.78
C SER A 55 5.69 3.14 3.27
N MET A 56 4.88 3.06 2.21
CA MET A 56 4.28 4.25 1.59
C MET A 56 3.46 5.08 2.59
N ASP A 57 2.65 4.45 3.45
CA ASP A 57 1.87 5.15 4.49
C ASP A 57 2.74 5.93 5.48
N GLN A 58 3.80 5.30 5.98
CA GLN A 58 4.74 5.95 6.89
C GLN A 58 5.50 7.09 6.22
N PHE A 59 5.80 6.97 4.92
CA PHE A 59 6.40 8.06 4.15
C PHE A 59 5.46 9.26 4.06
N TYR A 60 4.19 9.05 3.70
CA TYR A 60 3.19 10.13 3.67
C TYR A 60 2.99 10.75 5.05
N ALA A 61 2.93 9.95 6.11
CA ALA A 61 2.84 10.47 7.48
C ALA A 61 4.03 11.38 7.84
N LEU A 62 5.25 10.99 7.46
CA LEU A 62 6.45 11.79 7.72
C LEU A 62 6.46 13.13 6.98
N VAL A 63 6.06 13.16 5.71
CA VAL A 63 6.15 14.38 4.88
C VAL A 63 4.97 15.33 5.07
N THR A 64 3.82 14.81 5.50
CA THR A 64 2.60 15.61 5.73
C THR A 64 2.39 15.97 7.20
N GLY A 65 2.96 15.21 8.13
CA GLY A 65 2.67 15.32 9.56
C GLY A 65 1.33 14.69 9.96
N GLN A 66 0.66 13.97 9.05
CA GLN A 66 -0.66 13.37 9.27
C GLN A 66 -0.60 11.85 9.15
N GLU A 67 -0.91 11.13 10.22
CA GLU A 67 -0.68 9.68 10.35
C GLU A 67 -1.44 8.83 9.33
N ASP A 68 -2.62 9.25 8.91
CA ASP A 68 -3.50 8.54 7.98
C ASP A 68 -3.53 9.15 6.56
N ALA A 69 -2.59 10.03 6.22
CA ALA A 69 -2.59 10.77 4.95
C ALA A 69 -2.70 9.85 3.71
N PHE A 70 -1.97 8.72 3.70
CA PHE A 70 -2.04 7.78 2.59
C PHE A 70 -3.43 7.11 2.49
N TYR A 71 -4.04 6.76 3.61
CA TYR A 71 -5.40 6.23 3.65
C TYR A 71 -6.40 7.22 3.06
N GLN A 72 -6.34 8.49 3.48
CA GLN A 72 -7.24 9.52 2.97
C GLN A 72 -7.10 9.74 1.46
N ILE A 73 -5.86 9.75 0.94
CA ILE A 73 -5.60 9.78 -0.50
C ILE A 73 -6.28 8.60 -1.18
N CYS A 74 -6.09 7.37 -0.68
CA CYS A 74 -6.70 6.18 -1.25
C CYS A 74 -8.24 6.19 -1.19
N MET A 75 -8.88 6.85 -0.22
CA MET A 75 -10.34 6.94 -0.17
C MET A 75 -10.92 7.90 -1.21
N VAL A 76 -10.18 8.95 -1.56
CA VAL A 76 -10.62 9.96 -2.54
C VAL A 76 -10.23 9.57 -3.97
N LEU A 77 -9.12 8.84 -4.14
CA LEU A 77 -8.52 8.52 -5.44
C LEU A 77 -9.48 7.83 -6.42
N PRO A 78 -10.32 6.85 -6.04
CA PRO A 78 -11.26 6.22 -6.97
C PRO A 78 -12.24 7.22 -7.59
N SER A 79 -12.79 8.14 -6.79
CA SER A 79 -13.72 9.16 -7.28
C SER A 79 -13.04 10.14 -8.23
N ILE A 80 -11.79 10.53 -7.95
CA ILE A 80 -11.01 11.41 -8.82
C ILE A 80 -10.69 10.71 -10.14
N ILE A 81 -10.33 9.42 -10.12
CA ILE A 81 -10.09 8.64 -11.34
C ILE A 81 -11.37 8.58 -12.18
N SER A 82 -12.52 8.28 -11.58
CA SER A 82 -13.80 8.26 -12.28
C SER A 82 -14.12 9.61 -12.93
N GLN A 83 -13.87 10.71 -12.23
CA GLN A 83 -14.06 12.06 -12.76
C GLN A 83 -13.13 12.35 -13.95
N VAL A 84 -11.83 12.04 -13.81
CA VAL A 84 -10.85 12.25 -14.89
C VAL A 84 -11.19 11.43 -16.14
N ILE A 85 -11.70 10.21 -15.97
CA ILE A 85 -12.18 9.39 -17.10
C ILE A 85 -13.41 10.03 -17.75
N ALA A 86 -14.37 10.50 -16.97
CA ALA A 86 -15.59 11.13 -17.49
C ALA A 86 -15.29 12.44 -18.24
N GLU A 87 -14.32 13.23 -17.77
CA GLU A 87 -13.89 14.49 -18.40
C GLU A 87 -12.99 14.26 -19.62
N GLY A 88 -12.20 13.18 -19.65
CA GLY A 88 -11.24 12.88 -20.71
C GLY A 88 -11.82 12.33 -22.01
N GLY A 89 -13.13 12.02 -22.06
CA GLY A 89 -13.81 11.57 -23.28
C GLY A 89 -13.18 10.34 -23.96
N ASP A 90 -13.31 10.25 -25.29
CA ASP A 90 -12.80 9.13 -26.12
C ASP A 90 -11.26 9.03 -26.19
N GLU A 91 -10.52 10.03 -25.68
CA GLU A 91 -9.05 10.01 -25.66
C GLU A 91 -8.50 9.09 -24.56
N VAL A 92 -9.27 8.87 -23.49
CA VAL A 92 -8.93 7.91 -22.43
C VAL A 92 -9.33 6.50 -22.88
N LYS A 93 -8.42 5.83 -23.60
CA LYS A 93 -8.61 4.42 -23.98
C LYS A 93 -8.55 3.52 -22.75
N VAL A 94 -9.72 3.18 -22.20
CA VAL A 94 -9.84 2.12 -21.19
C VAL A 94 -9.45 0.79 -21.86
N PRO A 95 -8.37 0.11 -21.41
CA PRO A 95 -7.97 -1.16 -21.98
C PRO A 95 -9.07 -2.20 -21.83
N HIS A 96 -9.28 -3.03 -22.86
CA HIS A 96 -10.26 -4.11 -22.79
C HIS A 96 -9.70 -5.26 -21.94
N ASP A 97 -9.93 -5.21 -20.64
CA ASP A 97 -9.55 -6.27 -19.71
C ASP A 97 -10.70 -7.28 -19.56
N SER A 98 -10.45 -8.53 -19.98
CA SER A 98 -11.41 -9.63 -19.89
C SER A 98 -11.66 -10.06 -18.44
N VAL A 99 -10.65 -9.97 -17.57
CA VAL A 99 -10.78 -10.29 -16.14
C VAL A 99 -11.68 -9.26 -15.48
N TYR A 100 -11.45 -7.98 -15.77
CA TYR A 100 -12.30 -6.88 -15.30
C TYR A 100 -13.76 -7.04 -15.76
N LYS A 101 -14.00 -7.41 -17.03
CA LYS A 101 -15.36 -7.71 -17.53
C LYS A 101 -16.04 -8.87 -16.81
N GLU A 102 -15.29 -9.91 -16.46
CA GLU A 102 -15.82 -11.06 -15.73
C GLU A 102 -16.14 -10.71 -14.29
N LEU A 103 -15.24 -9.97 -13.62
CA LEU A 103 -15.49 -9.42 -12.28
C LEU A 103 -16.77 -8.59 -12.28
N LYS A 104 -16.93 -7.67 -13.25
CA LYS A 104 -18.09 -6.79 -13.40
C LYS A 104 -19.44 -7.52 -13.57
N LYS A 105 -19.43 -8.67 -14.26
CA LYS A 105 -20.63 -9.51 -14.44
C LYS A 105 -21.05 -10.23 -13.15
N ILE A 106 -20.12 -10.51 -12.24
CA ILE A 106 -20.38 -11.22 -10.98
C ILE A 106 -20.96 -10.24 -9.96
N SER A 107 -20.40 -9.04 -9.88
CA SER A 107 -20.77 -7.95 -8.97
C SER A 107 -22.07 -7.24 -9.34
N ALA A 108 -22.46 -7.17 -10.62
CA ALA A 108 -23.78 -6.68 -11.04
C ALA A 108 -24.99 -7.46 -10.44
N LYS A 109 -24.74 -8.61 -9.79
CA LYS A 109 -25.76 -9.39 -9.07
C LYS A 109 -25.91 -8.96 -7.60
N VAL A 110 -25.07 -8.06 -7.11
CA VAL A 110 -25.07 -7.53 -5.75
C VAL A 110 -25.37 -6.03 -5.88
N ASN A 111 -26.61 -5.63 -5.58
CA ASN A 111 -27.10 -4.26 -5.72
C ASN A 111 -26.37 -3.29 -4.77
N GLN A 112 -25.20 -2.79 -5.17
CA GLN A 112 -24.52 -1.69 -4.49
C GLN A 112 -24.02 -0.63 -5.47
N SER A 113 -24.03 0.60 -4.95
CA SER A 113 -23.49 1.83 -5.53
C SER A 113 -22.09 1.64 -6.12
N ASP A 114 -21.87 2.27 -7.27
CA ASP A 114 -20.61 2.44 -8.01
C ASP A 114 -19.58 1.31 -7.79
N GLU A 115 -19.85 0.19 -8.45
CA GLU A 115 -19.15 -1.08 -8.35
C GLU A 115 -17.63 -0.99 -8.55
N ASP A 116 -17.20 -0.07 -9.42
CA ASP A 116 -15.79 0.16 -9.75
C ASP A 116 -15.05 0.83 -8.58
N ILE A 117 -15.74 1.73 -7.87
CA ILE A 117 -15.25 2.35 -6.63
C ILE A 117 -15.16 1.29 -5.52
N ALA A 118 -16.20 0.46 -5.35
CA ALA A 118 -16.21 -0.60 -4.35
C ALA A 118 -15.06 -1.60 -4.57
N MET A 119 -14.79 -1.98 -5.82
CA MET A 119 -13.67 -2.86 -6.16
C MET A 119 -12.31 -2.20 -5.89
N ALA A 120 -12.10 -0.94 -6.30
CA ALA A 120 -10.86 -0.22 -6.03
C ALA A 120 -10.58 -0.12 -4.51
N LEU A 121 -11.61 0.19 -3.71
CA LEU A 121 -11.51 0.23 -2.26
C LEU A 121 -11.19 -1.15 -1.67
N SER A 122 -11.78 -2.22 -2.19
CA SER A 122 -11.47 -3.60 -1.75
C SER A 122 -10.01 -3.97 -2.00
N ILE A 123 -9.44 -3.56 -3.15
CA ILE A 123 -8.04 -3.79 -3.49
C ILE A 123 -7.13 -3.06 -2.50
N TYR A 124 -7.47 -1.82 -2.11
CA TYR A 124 -6.71 -1.07 -1.10
C TYR A 124 -6.79 -1.73 0.27
N LEU A 125 -7.97 -2.19 0.71
CA LEU A 125 -8.13 -2.90 1.98
C LEU A 125 -7.30 -4.19 2.02
N LEU A 126 -7.24 -4.94 0.91
CA LEU A 126 -6.42 -6.16 0.82
C LEU A 126 -4.92 -5.84 0.79
N GLY A 127 -4.52 -4.91 -0.09
CA GLY A 127 -3.12 -4.56 -0.34
C GLY A 127 -2.46 -3.79 0.80
N PHE A 128 -3.25 -3.01 1.56
CA PHE A 128 -2.77 -2.09 2.61
C PHE A 128 -3.42 -2.35 3.97
N SER A 129 -3.95 -3.56 4.20
CA SER A 129 -4.63 -3.98 5.44
C SER A 129 -3.91 -3.64 6.75
N THR A 130 -2.59 -3.49 6.71
CA THR A 130 -1.73 -3.22 7.87
C THR A 130 -1.26 -1.77 7.96
N TYR A 131 -1.68 -0.91 7.03
CA TYR A 131 -1.31 0.50 6.98
C TYR A 131 -2.24 1.31 7.89
N SER A 132 -1.73 2.44 8.41
CA SER A 132 -2.51 3.34 9.26
C SER A 132 -3.82 3.78 8.57
N GLY A 133 -4.92 3.84 9.32
CA GLY A 133 -6.28 4.07 8.80
C GLY A 133 -6.96 2.80 8.24
N PHE A 134 -6.28 1.99 7.43
CA PHE A 134 -6.84 0.75 6.89
C PHE A 134 -7.03 -0.34 7.95
N SER A 135 -6.05 -0.49 8.87
CA SER A 135 -6.12 -1.48 9.94
C SER A 135 -7.30 -1.24 10.89
N GLU A 136 -7.68 0.02 11.10
CA GLU A 136 -8.81 0.42 11.94
C GLU A 136 -10.14 0.09 11.29
N VAL A 137 -10.30 0.39 9.99
CA VAL A 137 -11.49 0.03 9.20
C VAL A 137 -11.71 -1.49 9.23
N LEU A 138 -10.65 -2.27 9.03
CA LEU A 138 -10.71 -3.72 9.14
C LEU A 138 -11.06 -4.18 10.56
N GLY A 139 -10.38 -3.66 11.58
CA GLY A 139 -10.69 -3.96 12.98
C GLY A 139 -12.16 -3.69 13.33
N ASN A 140 -12.72 -2.60 12.84
CA ASN A 140 -14.13 -2.25 13.01
C ASN A 140 -15.06 -3.19 12.23
N MET A 141 -14.76 -3.51 10.97
CA MET A 141 -15.54 -4.51 10.21
C MET A 141 -15.58 -5.87 10.89
N TYR A 142 -14.42 -6.37 11.37
CA TYR A 142 -14.34 -7.65 12.07
C TYR A 142 -15.06 -7.65 13.42
N SER A 143 -15.04 -6.51 14.12
CA SER A 143 -15.75 -6.36 15.39
C SER A 143 -17.27 -6.29 15.21
N THR A 144 -17.74 -5.78 14.07
CA THR A 144 -19.17 -5.55 13.81
C THR A 144 -19.82 -6.70 13.03
N ASN A 145 -19.04 -7.53 12.33
CA ASN A 145 -19.58 -8.54 11.41
C ASN A 145 -18.98 -9.94 11.66
N PHE A 146 -19.77 -10.78 12.32
CA PHE A 146 -19.38 -12.14 12.76
C PHE A 146 -18.99 -13.06 11.59
N GLU A 147 -19.63 -12.92 10.43
CA GLU A 147 -19.32 -13.73 9.24
C GLU A 147 -17.98 -13.31 8.60
N ILE A 148 -17.67 -12.01 8.59
CA ILE A 148 -16.39 -11.49 8.07
C ILE A 148 -15.23 -11.99 8.95
N LYS A 149 -15.44 -12.08 10.28
CA LYS A 149 -14.46 -12.65 11.21
C LYS A 149 -14.14 -14.11 10.90
N ARG A 150 -15.15 -14.96 10.61
CA ARG A 150 -14.94 -16.35 10.19
C ARG A 150 -14.17 -16.46 8.87
N ILE A 151 -14.51 -15.64 7.88
CA ILE A 151 -13.84 -15.67 6.57
C ILE A 151 -12.35 -15.33 6.71
N GLN A 152 -12.00 -14.37 7.58
CA GLN A 152 -10.60 -14.03 7.84
C GLN A 152 -9.88 -15.16 8.60
N GLU A 153 -10.52 -15.78 9.59
CA GLU A 153 -9.96 -16.95 10.27
C GLU A 153 -9.66 -18.09 9.28
N MET A 154 -10.54 -18.33 8.31
CA MET A 154 -10.32 -19.29 7.23
C MET A 154 -9.18 -18.87 6.27
N TYR A 155 -9.08 -17.59 5.91
CA TYR A 155 -8.02 -17.09 5.04
C TYR A 155 -6.64 -17.16 5.73
N GLU A 156 -6.55 -16.75 7.00
CA GLU A 156 -5.33 -16.85 7.79
C GLU A 156 -4.94 -18.30 8.11
N PHE A 157 -5.91 -19.22 8.15
CA PHE A 157 -5.65 -20.65 8.21
C PHE A 157 -5.03 -21.16 6.91
N ALA A 158 -5.66 -20.87 5.76
CA ALA A 158 -5.16 -21.28 4.44
C ALA A 158 -3.73 -20.76 4.16
N LYS A 159 -3.46 -19.51 4.55
CA LYS A 159 -2.15 -18.88 4.39
C LYS A 159 -1.04 -19.52 5.25
N ARG A 160 -1.40 -20.22 6.34
CA ARG A 160 -0.45 -20.98 7.16
C ARG A 160 -0.16 -22.36 6.59
N GLU A 161 -1.12 -22.97 5.89
CA GLU A 161 -0.93 -24.27 5.25
C GLU A 161 -0.07 -24.18 3.97
N ASP A 162 -0.10 -23.06 3.25
CA ASP A 162 0.78 -22.80 2.09
C ASP A 162 2.28 -22.60 2.44
N ILE A 163 2.64 -22.66 3.74
CA ILE A 163 4.02 -22.49 4.23
C ILE A 163 4.63 -23.83 4.73
N GLN A 164 3.90 -24.95 4.66
CA GLN A 164 4.43 -26.30 4.93
C GLN A 164 4.93 -27.01 3.67
#